data_AF-A0A9D9I6C1-F1
#
_entry.id   AF-A0A9D9I6C1-F1
#
_cell.length_a   1.000
_cell.length_b   1.000
_cell.length_c   1.000
_cell.angle_alpha   90.00
_cell.angle_beta   90.00
_cell.angle_gamma   90.00
#
_symmetry.space_group_name_H-M   'P 1'
#
loop_
_entity.id
_entity.type
_entity.pdbx_description
1 polymer ?
#
loop_
_entity_poly.entity_id
_entity_poly.type
_entity_poly.pdbx_seq_one_letter_code
_entity_poly.pdbx_strand_id
1 'polypeptide(L)'
;MKRIFTVFFAGALLALGTVTTDLKAQNTQEEKKDITELAAQQADNLGERLGLEDWQVFYVDSILQTNLKGMEDDIKKLSEMKITMTDIYLAVQDEWAEKTDAAFRKLFNEDQWKKYLSTGARKAMKDRERRAKERQKSDATLQEREKEGKL
;
A
#
# COMPACT_ATOMS: atom_id res chain seq x y z
N MET A 1 -34.87 -10.59 13.33
CA MET A 1 -34.27 -11.34 14.45
C MET A 1 -33.23 -12.31 13.90
N LYS A 2 -31.97 -12.17 14.36
CA LYS A 2 -30.99 -13.23 14.78
C LYS A 2 -30.91 -14.51 13.91
N ARG A 3 -29.75 -15.03 13.51
CA ARG A 3 -28.55 -15.47 14.29
C ARG A 3 -27.39 -15.72 13.29
N ILE A 4 -26.22 -15.09 13.40
CA ILE A 4 -24.97 -15.58 14.06
C ILE A 4 -24.76 -17.09 13.97
N PHE A 5 -23.71 -17.52 13.26
CA PHE A 5 -22.82 -18.61 13.67
C PHE A 5 -21.41 -18.40 13.09
N THR A 6 -20.49 -18.05 13.99
CA THR A 6 -19.04 -18.21 13.85
C THR A 6 -18.70 -19.68 14.07
N VAL A 7 -17.95 -20.34 13.18
CA VAL A 7 -17.23 -21.60 13.51
C VAL A 7 -15.90 -21.66 12.77
N PHE A 8 -14.86 -21.90 13.58
CA PHE A 8 -13.47 -22.19 13.27
C PHE A 8 -13.29 -23.42 12.35
N PHE A 9 -12.20 -23.46 11.58
CA PHE A 9 -11.56 -24.73 11.23
C PHE A 9 -10.04 -24.63 11.41
N ALA A 10 -9.59 -25.17 12.54
CA ALA A 10 -8.25 -25.69 12.75
C ALA A 10 -8.26 -27.20 12.46
N GLY A 11 -7.17 -27.74 11.92
CA GLY A 11 -6.94 -29.18 11.75
C GLY A 11 -6.53 -29.53 10.32
N ALA A 12 -5.25 -29.41 9.95
CA ALA A 12 -4.22 -30.43 10.14
C ALA A 12 -4.41 -31.67 9.23
N LEU A 13 -3.69 -31.69 8.10
CA LEU A 13 -3.23 -32.93 7.49
C LEU A 13 -1.73 -32.81 7.21
N LEU A 14 -0.97 -33.53 8.03
CA LEU A 14 0.47 -33.75 7.95
C LEU A 14 0.72 -35.00 7.09
N ALA A 15 1.56 -34.89 6.06
CA ALA A 15 2.33 -36.03 5.57
C ALA A 15 3.63 -35.55 4.91
N LEU A 16 4.73 -36.01 5.48
CA LEU A 16 6.12 -35.68 5.15
C LEU A 16 6.53 -36.26 3.79
N GLY A 17 7.24 -35.45 3.00
CA GLY A 17 8.06 -35.88 1.87
C GLY A 17 9.35 -35.07 1.87
N THR A 18 10.43 -35.66 2.36
CA THR A 18 11.78 -35.07 2.35
C THR A 18 12.35 -35.06 0.94
N VAL A 19 12.39 -33.89 0.28
CA VAL A 19 13.18 -33.70 -0.95
C VAL A 19 13.71 -32.26 -1.01
N THR A 20 15.04 -32.18 -0.97
CA THR A 20 15.97 -31.15 -1.52
C THR A 20 15.86 -29.69 -1.09
N THR A 21 17.01 -29.20 -0.64
CA THR A 21 17.42 -27.81 -0.56
C THR A 21 17.28 -27.09 -1.90
N ASP A 22 16.18 -26.36 -2.09
CA ASP A 22 16.10 -25.22 -3.01
C ASP A 22 15.34 -24.08 -2.31
N LEU A 23 15.96 -23.53 -1.27
CA LEU A 23 15.46 -22.36 -0.57
C LEU A 23 15.86 -21.09 -1.35
N LYS A 24 14.82 -20.34 -1.77
CA LYS A 24 14.81 -18.96 -2.31
C LYS A 24 14.67 -18.76 -3.82
N ALA A 25 13.69 -19.40 -4.46
CA ALA A 25 13.18 -18.92 -5.76
C ALA A 25 11.63 -18.85 -5.86
N GLN A 26 10.88 -19.54 -4.99
CA GLN A 26 9.42 -19.64 -5.09
C GLN A 26 8.65 -18.44 -4.50
N ASN A 27 9.24 -17.66 -3.60
CA ASN A 27 8.50 -16.58 -2.91
C ASN A 27 8.13 -15.41 -3.85
N THR A 28 9.01 -15.09 -4.82
CA THR A 28 8.83 -13.94 -5.71
C THR A 28 7.69 -14.13 -6.72
N GLN A 29 7.35 -15.36 -7.10
CA GLN A 29 6.34 -15.60 -8.14
C GLN A 29 4.92 -15.63 -7.58
N GLU A 30 4.74 -16.09 -6.34
CA GLU A 30 3.45 -16.02 -5.65
C GLU A 30 3.12 -14.59 -5.22
N GLU A 31 4.09 -13.87 -4.64
CA GLU A 31 3.94 -12.47 -4.23
C GLU A 31 3.67 -11.53 -5.43
N LYS A 32 4.33 -11.77 -6.57
CA LYS A 32 4.04 -11.03 -7.81
C LYS A 32 2.64 -11.31 -8.37
N LYS A 33 2.14 -12.54 -8.26
CA LYS A 33 0.79 -12.87 -8.71
C LYS A 33 -0.25 -12.16 -7.84
N ASP A 34 -0.01 -12.12 -6.53
CA ASP A 34 -0.88 -11.45 -5.57
C ASP A 34 -1.00 -9.94 -5.85
N ILE A 35 0.12 -9.25 -6.10
CA ILE A 35 0.10 -7.82 -6.42
C ILE A 35 -0.60 -7.53 -7.74
N THR A 36 -0.34 -8.33 -8.78
CA THR A 36 -0.97 -8.13 -10.09
C THR A 36 -2.48 -8.34 -10.02
N GLU A 37 -2.94 -9.39 -9.32
CA GLU A 37 -4.37 -9.66 -9.15
C GLU A 37 -5.06 -8.58 -8.31
N LEU A 38 -4.41 -8.14 -7.23
CA LEU A 38 -4.90 -7.04 -6.40
C LEU A 38 -5.02 -5.73 -7.18
N ALA A 39 -4.01 -5.41 -8.00
CA ALA A 39 -4.01 -4.21 -8.82
C ALA A 39 -5.12 -4.24 -9.87
N ALA A 40 -5.27 -5.36 -10.58
CA ALA A 40 -6.32 -5.55 -11.58
C ALA A 40 -7.71 -5.41 -10.94
N GLN A 41 -7.95 -6.09 -9.81
CA GLN A 41 -9.22 -6.00 -9.09
C GLN A 41 -9.53 -4.57 -8.63
N GLN A 42 -8.51 -3.84 -8.14
CA GLN A 42 -8.70 -2.44 -7.75
C GLN A 42 -8.96 -1.53 -8.94
N ALA A 43 -8.31 -1.76 -10.07
CA ALA A 43 -8.51 -1.02 -11.30
C ALA A 43 -9.93 -1.20 -11.84
N ASP A 44 -10.43 -2.42 -11.87
CA ASP A 44 -11.80 -2.73 -12.28
C ASP A 44 -12.84 -2.04 -11.37
N ASN A 45 -12.66 -2.16 -10.05
CA ASN A 45 -13.52 -1.49 -9.06
C ASN A 45 -13.52 0.03 -9.21
N LEU A 46 -12.37 0.63 -9.52
CA LEU A 46 -12.27 2.06 -9.79
C LEU A 46 -12.90 2.41 -11.14
N GLY A 47 -12.75 1.55 -12.15
CA GLY A 47 -13.37 1.66 -13.45
C GLY A 47 -14.87 1.82 -13.36
N GLU A 48 -15.53 0.86 -12.71
CA GLU A 48 -16.98 0.86 -12.50
C GLU A 48 -17.42 2.08 -11.67
N ARG A 49 -16.74 2.33 -10.55
CA ARG A 49 -17.17 3.36 -9.59
C ARG A 49 -17.03 4.78 -10.12
N LEU A 50 -15.99 5.04 -10.91
CA LEU A 50 -15.70 6.39 -11.42
C LEU A 50 -16.29 6.60 -12.81
N GLY A 51 -16.64 5.53 -13.53
CA GLY A 51 -16.96 5.56 -14.96
C GLY A 51 -15.71 5.91 -15.75
N LEU A 52 -14.66 5.10 -15.57
CA LEU A 52 -13.43 5.23 -16.35
C LEU A 52 -13.61 4.59 -17.72
N GLU A 53 -12.96 5.16 -18.73
CA GLU A 53 -12.83 4.52 -20.03
C GLU A 53 -11.85 3.33 -19.95
N ASP A 54 -11.98 2.34 -20.83
CA ASP A 54 -11.16 1.12 -20.79
C ASP A 54 -9.65 1.42 -20.78
N TRP A 55 -9.22 2.43 -21.55
CA TRP A 55 -7.81 2.85 -21.57
C TRP A 55 -7.39 3.45 -20.22
N GLN A 56 -8.28 4.16 -19.51
CA GLN A 56 -8.00 4.67 -18.17
C GLN A 56 -7.91 3.52 -17.16
N VAL A 57 -8.76 2.50 -17.25
CA VAL A 57 -8.68 1.30 -16.40
C VAL A 57 -7.33 0.62 -16.58
N PHE A 58 -6.88 0.45 -17.82
CA PHE A 58 -5.56 -0.10 -18.13
C PHE A 58 -4.42 0.71 -17.48
N TYR A 59 -4.46 2.04 -17.55
CA TYR A 59 -3.45 2.86 -16.90
C TYR A 59 -3.55 2.83 -15.37
N VAL A 60 -4.76 2.76 -14.80
CA VAL A 60 -4.94 2.60 -13.35
C VAL A 60 -4.29 1.31 -12.89
N ASP A 61 -4.54 0.19 -13.57
CA ASP A 61 -3.90 -1.10 -13.27
C ASP A 61 -2.37 -1.00 -13.33
N SER A 62 -1.83 -0.46 -14.42
CA SER A 62 -0.37 -0.28 -14.58
C SER A 62 0.26 0.60 -13.48
N ILE A 63 -0.41 1.70 -13.10
CA ILE A 63 0.00 2.57 -11.99
C ILE A 63 -0.01 1.80 -10.68
N LEU A 64 -1.07 1.05 -10.39
CA LEU A 64 -1.22 0.28 -9.17
C LEU A 64 -0.16 -0.82 -9.08
N GLN A 65 0.05 -1.61 -10.13
CA GLN A 65 1.09 -2.64 -10.15
C GLN A 65 2.47 -2.04 -9.89
N THR A 66 2.80 -0.92 -10.56
CA THR A 66 4.09 -0.25 -10.40
C THR A 66 4.29 0.24 -8.96
N ASN A 67 3.28 0.91 -8.40
CA ASN A 67 3.40 1.52 -7.08
C ASN A 67 3.32 0.49 -5.94
N LEU A 68 2.48 -0.55 -6.07
CA LEU A 68 2.42 -1.65 -5.10
C LEU A 68 3.73 -2.43 -5.08
N LYS A 69 4.31 -2.72 -6.26
CA LYS A 69 5.62 -3.38 -6.36
C LYS A 69 6.73 -2.55 -5.71
N GLY A 70 6.74 -1.24 -5.96
CA GLY A 70 7.72 -0.33 -5.35
C GLY A 70 7.57 -0.22 -3.84
N MET A 71 6.33 -0.15 -3.35
CA MET A 71 6.02 -0.15 -1.92
C MET A 71 6.49 -1.44 -1.23
N GLU A 72 6.21 -2.58 -1.84
CA GLU A 72 6.66 -3.89 -1.35
C GLU A 72 8.19 -3.97 -1.29
N ASP A 73 8.89 -3.49 -2.34
CA ASP A 73 10.36 -3.45 -2.36
C ASP A 73 10.93 -2.58 -1.22
N ASP A 74 10.34 -1.42 -0.96
CA ASP A 74 10.79 -0.54 0.11
C ASP A 74 10.47 -1.10 1.50
N ILE A 75 9.29 -1.69 1.70
CA ILE A 75 8.92 -2.41 2.93
C ILE A 75 9.89 -3.57 3.18
N LYS A 76 10.23 -4.32 2.14
CA LYS A 76 11.19 -5.43 2.23
C LYS A 76 12.58 -4.94 2.64
N LYS A 77 13.07 -3.83 2.07
CA LYS A 77 14.34 -3.23 2.49
C LYS A 77 14.32 -2.85 3.97
N LEU A 78 13.24 -2.22 4.45
CA LEU A 78 13.10 -1.89 5.88
C LEU A 78 13.17 -3.14 6.77
N SER A 79 12.49 -4.21 6.34
CA SER A 79 12.50 -5.50 7.03
C SER A 79 13.89 -6.14 7.05
N GLU A 80 14.60 -6.12 5.92
CA GLU A 80 15.98 -6.61 5.81
C GLU A 80 16.97 -5.81 6.67
N MET A 81 16.73 -4.49 6.83
CA MET A 81 17.45 -3.62 7.75
C MET A 81 17.06 -3.83 9.22
N LYS A 82 16.13 -4.76 9.51
CA LYS A 82 15.59 -5.05 10.85
C LYS A 82 14.98 -3.83 11.54
N ILE A 83 14.46 -2.89 10.75
CA ILE A 83 13.73 -1.75 11.28
C ILE A 83 12.41 -2.27 11.86
N THR A 84 12.15 -1.98 13.13
CA THR A 84 10.93 -2.42 13.83
C THR A 84 9.94 -1.26 14.08
N MET A 85 10.34 -0.02 13.80
CA MET A 85 9.53 1.16 14.05
C MET A 85 8.38 1.24 13.04
N THR A 86 7.15 1.02 13.51
CA THR A 86 5.94 1.02 12.68
C THR A 86 5.75 2.33 11.89
N ASP A 87 6.12 3.46 12.48
CA ASP A 87 5.98 4.77 11.83
C ASP A 87 6.80 4.90 10.54
N ILE A 88 7.93 4.18 10.43
CA ILE A 88 8.77 4.20 9.23
C ILE A 88 8.10 3.42 8.09
N TYR A 89 7.52 2.25 8.37
CA TYR A 89 6.73 1.51 7.39
C TYR A 89 5.52 2.31 6.93
N LEU A 90 4.87 2.98 7.88
CA LEU A 90 3.72 3.82 7.60
C LEU A 90 4.09 5.03 6.72
N ALA A 91 5.27 5.62 6.92
CA ALA A 91 5.77 6.70 6.08
C ALA A 91 6.02 6.23 4.63
N VAL A 92 6.58 5.02 4.43
CA VAL A 92 6.74 4.42 3.09
C VAL A 92 5.38 4.20 2.42
N GLN A 93 4.41 3.65 3.14
CA GLN A 93 3.05 3.47 2.60
C GLN A 93 2.40 4.80 2.23
N ASP A 94 2.56 5.84 3.05
CA ASP A 94 2.06 7.19 2.77
C ASP A 94 2.66 7.75 1.48
N GLU A 95 3.97 7.61 1.29
CA GLU A 95 4.68 8.08 0.09
C GLU A 95 4.15 7.41 -1.19
N TRP A 96 4.00 6.09 -1.18
CA TRP A 96 3.49 5.36 -2.34
C TRP A 96 2.01 5.64 -2.61
N ALA A 97 1.21 5.88 -1.56
CA ALA A 97 -0.16 6.36 -1.72
C ALA A 97 -0.20 7.76 -2.36
N GLU A 98 0.67 8.69 -1.94
CA GLU A 98 0.75 10.04 -2.53
C GLU A 98 1.17 10.00 -4.00
N LYS A 99 2.14 9.15 -4.36
CA LYS A 99 2.52 8.92 -5.77
C LYS A 99 1.34 8.39 -6.60
N THR A 100 0.54 7.49 -6.01
CA THR A 100 -0.65 6.93 -6.66
C THR A 100 -1.72 8.01 -6.89
N ASP A 101 -2.04 8.79 -5.85
CA ASP A 101 -3.01 9.88 -5.95
C ASP A 101 -2.58 10.92 -6.99
N ALA A 102 -1.29 11.27 -7.03
CA ALA A 102 -0.73 12.22 -7.97
C ALA A 102 -0.80 11.71 -9.42
N ALA A 103 -0.61 10.40 -9.64
CA ALA A 103 -0.77 9.79 -10.95
C ALA A 103 -2.25 9.77 -11.38
N PHE A 104 -3.16 9.37 -10.49
CA PHE A 104 -4.60 9.40 -10.75
C PHE A 104 -5.13 10.79 -11.03
N ARG A 105 -4.64 11.82 -10.33
CA ARG A 105 -5.03 13.22 -10.59
C ARG A 105 -4.74 13.67 -12.02
N LYS A 106 -3.66 13.16 -12.63
CA LYS A 106 -3.27 13.46 -14.00
C LYS A 106 -4.06 12.64 -15.03
N LEU A 107 -4.47 11.43 -14.65
CA LEU A 107 -5.18 10.49 -15.51
C LEU A 107 -6.70 10.78 -15.58
N PHE A 108 -7.29 11.22 -14.46
CA PHE A 108 -8.72 11.44 -14.34
C PHE A 108 -9.11 12.84 -14.78
N ASN A 109 -10.27 12.96 -15.43
CA ASN A 109 -10.92 14.26 -15.62
C ASN A 109 -11.48 14.78 -14.28
N GLU A 110 -11.98 16.02 -14.27
CA GLU A 110 -12.45 16.67 -13.03
C GLU A 110 -13.61 15.93 -12.35
N ASP A 111 -14.55 15.38 -13.11
CA ASP A 111 -15.69 14.66 -12.55
C ASP A 111 -15.27 13.32 -11.95
N GLN A 112 -14.42 12.57 -12.66
CA GLN A 112 -13.83 11.31 -12.18
C GLN A 112 -12.97 11.55 -10.94
N TRP A 113 -12.15 12.62 -10.92
CA TRP A 113 -11.36 13.00 -9.76
C TRP A 113 -12.24 13.37 -8.56
N LYS A 114 -13.31 14.13 -8.78
CA LYS A 114 -14.28 14.46 -7.72
C LYS A 114 -14.95 13.21 -7.15
N LYS A 115 -15.36 12.26 -8.00
CA LYS A 115 -15.87 10.96 -7.56
C LYS A 115 -14.81 10.20 -6.78
N TYR A 116 -13.57 10.14 -7.26
CA TYR A 116 -12.47 9.49 -6.57
C TYR A 116 -12.26 10.06 -5.16
N LEU A 117 -12.21 11.39 -5.03
CA LEU A 117 -12.11 12.05 -3.72
C LEU A 117 -13.27 11.72 -2.78
N SER A 118 -14.47 11.45 -3.31
CA SER A 118 -15.66 11.08 -2.53
C SER A 118 -15.61 9.64 -1.98
N THR A 119 -14.73 8.79 -2.49
CA THR A 119 -14.56 7.39 -2.03
C THR A 119 -13.89 7.25 -0.66
N GLY A 120 -13.53 8.38 -0.03
CA GLY A 120 -12.72 8.43 1.18
C GLY A 120 -11.28 8.86 0.92
N ALA A 121 -10.83 8.87 -0.34
CA ALA A 121 -9.48 9.32 -0.73
C ALA A 121 -9.16 10.73 -0.20
N ARG A 122 -10.13 11.67 -0.25
CA ARG A 122 -9.94 13.01 0.33
C ARG A 122 -9.57 12.99 1.81
N LYS A 123 -10.21 12.13 2.60
CA LYS A 123 -9.93 12.00 4.03
C LYS A 123 -8.55 11.39 4.23
N ALA A 124 -8.25 10.32 3.49
CA ALA A 124 -6.95 9.65 3.56
C ALA A 124 -5.79 10.59 3.19
N MET A 125 -5.94 11.42 2.16
CA MET A 125 -4.96 12.45 1.78
C MET A 125 -4.73 13.46 2.91
N LYS A 126 -5.79 13.95 3.55
CA LYS A 126 -5.66 14.88 4.70
C LYS A 126 -4.99 14.21 5.89
N ASP A 127 -5.31 12.95 6.17
CA ASP A 127 -4.71 12.20 7.28
C ASP A 127 -3.22 11.91 7.02
N ARG A 128 -2.81 11.70 5.76
CA ARG A 128 -1.41 11.63 5.33
C ARG A 128 -0.70 12.97 5.51
N GLU A 129 -1.29 14.06 5.01
CA GLU A 129 -0.73 15.41 5.12
C GLU A 129 -0.53 15.82 6.59
N ARG A 130 -1.48 15.48 7.46
CA ARG A 130 -1.36 15.70 8.92
C ARG A 130 -0.16 14.95 9.49
N ARG A 131 -0.03 13.65 9.20
CA ARG A 131 1.09 12.83 9.67
C ARG A 131 2.43 13.32 9.11
N ALA A 132 2.47 13.77 7.85
CA ALA A 132 3.68 14.35 7.25
C ALA A 132 4.11 15.63 7.99
N LYS A 133 3.16 16.51 8.33
CA LYS A 133 3.43 17.72 9.13
C LYS A 133 3.90 17.38 10.54
N GLU A 134 3.35 16.35 11.17
CA GLU A 134 3.78 15.87 12.49
C GLU A 134 5.22 15.37 12.45
N ARG A 135 5.59 14.58 11.43
CA ARG A 135 6.98 14.12 11.22
C ARG A 135 7.95 15.28 10.97
N GLN A 136 7.59 16.23 10.10
CA GLN A 136 8.43 17.40 9.84
C GLN A 136 8.67 18.23 11.11
N LYS A 137 7.64 18.38 11.97
CA LYS A 137 7.79 19.07 13.25
C LYS A 137 8.68 18.32 14.23
N SER A 138 8.55 16.99 14.32
CA SER A 138 9.43 16.19 15.19
C SER A 138 10.88 16.29 14.72
N ASP A 139 11.13 16.23 13.42
CA ASP A 139 12.47 16.30 12.84
C ASP A 139 13.10 17.67 13.06
N ALA A 140 12.34 18.76 12.87
CA ALA A 140 12.80 20.11 13.17
C ALA A 140 13.15 20.28 14.66
N THR A 141 12.32 19.73 15.55
CA THR A 141 12.55 19.78 17.00
C THR A 141 13.81 19.02 17.40
N LEU A 142 14.07 17.86 16.79
CA LEU A 142 15.30 17.09 17.01
C LEU A 142 16.52 17.89 16.55
N GLN A 143 16.49 18.45 15.35
CA GLN A 143 17.58 19.28 14.83
C GLN A 143 17.87 20.51 15.70
N GLU A 144 16.84 21.15 16.26
CA GLU A 144 17.01 22.25 17.21
C GLU A 144 17.68 21.79 18.51
N ARG A 145 17.26 20.65 19.07
CA ARG A 145 17.89 20.08 20.28
C ARG A 145 19.33 19.66 20.07
N GLU A 146 19.67 19.12 18.90
CA GLU A 146 21.05 18.79 18.52
C GLU A 146 21.92 20.05 18.47
N LYS A 147 21.42 21.13 17.87
CA LYS A 147 22.11 22.43 17.80
C LYS A 147 22.31 23.06 19.18
N GLU A 148 21.36 22.86 20.09
CA GLU A 148 21.43 23.34 21.47
C GLU A 148 22.28 22.46 22.39
N GLY A 149 22.85 21.34 21.89
CA GLY A 149 23.62 20.39 22.69
C GLY A 149 22.79 19.66 23.75
N LYS A 150 21.47 19.55 23.53
CA LYS A 150 20.50 18.92 24.44
C LYS A 150 20.19 17.46 24.07
N LEU A 151 20.98 16.88 23.16
CA LEU A 151 20.94 15.50 22.71
C LEU A 151 22.32 14.86 22.84
#